data_AF-A0A7J4J2I6-F1
#
_entry.id   AF-A0A7J4J2I6-F1
#
_cell.length_a   1.000
_cell.length_b   1.000
_cell.length_c   1.000
_cell.angle_alpha   90.00
_cell.angle_beta   90.00
_cell.angle_gamma   90.00
#
_symmetry.space_group_name_H-M   'P 1'
#
loop_
_entity.id
_entity.type
_entity.pdbx_description
1 polymer ?
#
loop_
_entity_poly.entity_id
_entity_poly.type
_entity_poly.pdbx_seq_one_letter_code
_entity_poly.pdbx_strand_id
1 'polypeptide(L)'
;MVQKKRSLLWEILVPTHFSDGKMIPVIFHKKWDEKVRSITGGLTILKPAKGQWISPDGILFVEKMIPVRLICTRPEIVKIINLTLDYYHQRAVLAYALSSEVILRNSFSSR
;
A
#
# COMPACT_ATOMS: atom_id res chain seq x y z
N MET A 1 27.93 7.53 -10.01
CA MET A 1 27.50 6.77 -8.81
C MET A 1 26.03 7.11 -8.55
N VAL A 2 25.10 6.15 -8.68
CA VAL A 2 23.69 6.41 -8.36
C VAL A 2 23.54 6.37 -6.85
N GLN A 3 23.25 7.52 -6.25
CA GLN A 3 23.02 7.63 -4.82
C GLN A 3 21.84 6.73 -4.43
N LYS A 4 22.09 5.71 -3.61
CA LYS A 4 21.06 4.79 -3.14
C LYS A 4 20.05 5.60 -2.33
N LYS A 5 18.88 5.88 -2.90
CA LYS A 5 17.81 6.63 -2.24
C LYS A 5 17.42 5.91 -0.96
N ARG A 6 17.24 6.66 0.13
CA ARG A 6 16.86 6.13 1.44
C ARG A 6 15.46 5.51 1.37
N SER A 7 15.34 4.24 1.74
CA SER A 7 14.05 3.56 1.89
C SER A 7 13.49 3.76 3.29
N LEU A 8 12.16 3.82 3.39
CA LEU A 8 11.41 3.93 4.63
C LEU A 8 10.43 2.76 4.72
N LEU A 9 9.89 2.52 5.91
CA LEU A 9 8.75 1.63 6.09
C LEU A 9 7.49 2.47 5.93
N TRP A 10 6.70 2.15 4.91
CA TRP A 10 5.40 2.76 4.64
C TRP A 10 4.28 1.81 5.00
N GLU A 11 3.14 2.37 5.36
CA GLU A 11 1.86 1.69 5.36
C GLU A 11 0.94 2.40 4.36
N ILE A 12 0.28 1.62 3.51
CA ILE A 12 -0.75 2.07 2.57
C ILE A 12 -2.05 1.32 2.88
N LEU A 13 -3.18 2.03 2.83
CA LEU A 13 -4.49 1.44 3.01
C LEU A 13 -5.09 1.06 1.65
N VAL A 14 -5.37 -0.23 1.48
CA VAL A 14 -5.96 -0.79 0.25
C VAL A 14 -7.44 -1.09 0.52
N PRO A 15 -8.37 -0.76 -0.39
CA PRO A 15 -9.79 -0.97 -0.16
C PRO A 15 -10.15 -2.46 -0.15
N THR A 16 -11.26 -2.82 0.49
CA THR A 16 -11.87 -4.17 0.35
C THR A 16 -13.07 -4.17 -0.60
N HIS A 17 -13.57 -2.99 -0.95
CA HIS A 17 -14.71 -2.80 -1.84
C HIS A 17 -14.37 -1.75 -2.90
N PHE A 18 -14.95 -1.89 -4.08
CA PHE A 18 -14.94 -0.84 -5.08
C PHE A 18 -15.80 0.35 -4.62
N SER A 19 -15.67 1.48 -5.31
CA SER A 19 -16.45 2.69 -5.02
C SER A 19 -17.96 2.52 -5.21
N ASP A 20 -18.40 1.47 -5.91
CA ASP A 20 -19.82 1.06 -6.03
C ASP A 20 -20.30 0.12 -4.91
N GLY A 21 -19.43 -0.19 -3.94
CA GLY A 21 -19.72 -1.07 -2.80
C GLY A 21 -19.58 -2.55 -3.10
N LYS A 22 -19.19 -2.98 -4.31
CA LYS A 22 -18.92 -4.40 -4.58
C LYS A 22 -17.63 -4.85 -3.92
N MET A 23 -17.66 -6.01 -3.29
CA MET A 23 -16.46 -6.61 -2.69
C MET A 23 -15.42 -6.92 -3.77
N ILE A 24 -14.18 -6.55 -3.49
CA ILE A 24 -13.06 -6.81 -4.39
C ILE A 24 -12.65 -8.29 -4.28
N PRO A 25 -12.57 -9.04 -5.39
CA PRO A 25 -12.11 -10.42 -5.36
C PRO A 25 -10.65 -10.56 -4.90
N VAL A 26 -10.34 -11.60 -4.14
CA VAL A 26 -8.98 -11.89 -3.67
C VAL A 26 -7.96 -11.98 -4.82
N ILE A 27 -8.34 -12.52 -5.97
CA ILE A 27 -7.47 -12.60 -7.15
C ILE A 27 -7.06 -11.21 -7.68
N PHE A 28 -7.94 -10.21 -7.50
CA PHE A 28 -7.67 -8.85 -7.89
C PHE A 28 -6.62 -8.21 -6.97
N HIS A 29 -6.68 -8.51 -5.66
CA HIS A 29 -5.62 -8.16 -4.71
C HIS A 29 -4.28 -8.83 -5.03
N LYS A 30 -4.27 -10.13 -5.33
CA LYS A 30 -3.03 -10.85 -5.69
C LYS A 30 -2.29 -10.20 -6.87
N LYS A 31 -3.02 -9.76 -7.89
CA LYS A 31 -2.44 -9.03 -9.04
C LYS A 31 -1.88 -7.67 -8.64
N TRP A 32 -2.49 -6.97 -7.70
CA TRP A 32 -1.92 -5.74 -7.14
C TRP A 32 -0.65 -6.05 -6.33
N ASP A 33 -0.66 -7.10 -5.50
CA ASP A 33 0.48 -7.55 -4.71
C ASP A 33 1.70 -7.86 -5.59
N GLU A 34 1.48 -8.50 -6.75
CA GLU A 34 2.52 -8.78 -7.74
C GLU A 34 3.16 -7.49 -8.29
N LYS A 35 2.33 -6.52 -8.68
CA LYS A 35 2.80 -5.22 -9.16
C LYS A 35 3.59 -4.47 -8.09
N VAL A 36 3.08 -4.41 -6.86
CA VAL A 36 3.76 -3.74 -5.74
C VAL A 36 5.06 -4.45 -5.39
N ARG A 37 5.05 -5.79 -5.30
CA ARG A 37 6.26 -6.58 -5.03
C ARG A 37 7.34 -6.38 -6.10
N SER A 38 6.99 -6.18 -7.37
CA SER A 38 7.97 -5.85 -8.41
C SER A 38 8.65 -4.49 -8.20
N ILE A 39 8.03 -3.59 -7.43
CA ILE A 39 8.57 -2.26 -7.10
C ILE A 39 9.37 -2.34 -5.79
N THR A 40 8.85 -3.03 -4.77
CA THR A 40 9.37 -2.95 -3.40
C THR A 40 10.21 -4.16 -2.97
N GLY A 41 10.18 -5.25 -3.74
CA GLY A 41 10.79 -6.53 -3.38
C GLY A 41 9.99 -7.35 -2.35
N GLY A 42 8.98 -6.76 -1.71
CA GLY A 42 8.16 -7.43 -0.71
C GLY A 42 7.11 -6.52 -0.07
N LEU A 43 6.16 -7.14 0.61
CA LEU A 43 5.09 -6.47 1.33
C LEU A 43 4.59 -7.33 2.50
N THR A 44 4.01 -6.69 3.51
CA THR A 44 3.34 -7.36 4.63
C THR A 44 1.87 -6.95 4.62
N ILE A 45 0.97 -7.93 4.52
CA ILE A 45 -0.48 -7.70 4.53
C ILE A 45 -0.98 -7.91 5.96
N LEU A 46 -1.65 -6.92 6.53
CA LEU A 46 -2.26 -7.02 7.85
C LEU A 46 -3.74 -7.38 7.77
N LYS A 47 -4.33 -7.72 8.93
CA LYS A 47 -5.77 -7.93 9.02
C LYS A 47 -6.50 -6.64 8.64
N PRO A 48 -7.63 -6.73 7.91
CA PRO A 48 -8.42 -5.56 7.59
C PRO A 48 -8.88 -4.81 8.85
N ALA A 49 -8.88 -3.48 8.76
CA ALA A 49 -9.28 -2.57 9.82
C ALA A 49 -10.38 -1.61 9.31
N LYS A 50 -11.05 -0.93 10.25
CA LYS A 50 -11.98 0.14 9.92
C LYS A 50 -11.20 1.43 9.63
N GLY A 51 -11.30 1.93 8.40
CA GLY A 51 -10.80 3.23 7.99
C GLY A 51 -11.91 4.27 8.00
N GLN A 52 -11.53 5.52 8.30
CA GLN A 52 -12.44 6.67 8.23
C GLN A 52 -11.69 7.89 7.71
N TRP A 53 -12.35 8.68 6.88
CA TRP A 53 -11.82 9.96 6.42
C TRP A 53 -12.97 10.89 6.02
N ILE A 54 -12.70 12.20 6.08
CA ILE A 54 -13.64 13.23 5.65
C ILE A 54 -13.16 13.72 4.29
N SER A 55 -14.05 13.70 3.30
CA SER A 55 -13.76 14.21 1.97
C SER A 55 -13.73 15.74 1.91
N PRO A 56 -13.20 16.35 0.84
CA PRO A 56 -13.17 17.81 0.70
C PRO A 56 -14.54 18.49 0.76
N ASP A 57 -15.61 17.78 0.41
CA ASP A 57 -17.02 18.19 0.51
C ASP A 57 -17.65 17.91 1.88
N GLY A 58 -16.89 17.43 2.87
CA GLY A 58 -17.33 17.25 4.25
C GLY A 58 -18.06 15.94 4.53
N ILE A 59 -18.07 14.98 3.60
CA ILE A 59 -18.73 13.68 3.77
C ILE A 59 -17.81 12.73 4.53
N LEU A 60 -18.33 12.08 5.58
CA LEU A 60 -17.62 11.03 6.30
C LEU A 60 -17.72 9.70 5.55
N PHE A 61 -16.57 9.18 5.11
CA PHE A 61 -16.43 7.84 4.57
C PHE A 61 -15.99 6.88 5.67
N VAL A 62 -16.64 5.72 5.74
CA VAL A 62 -16.36 4.67 6.72
C VAL A 62 -16.29 3.33 6.01
N GLU A 63 -15.10 2.76 5.91
CA GLU A 63 -14.85 1.63 5.02
C GLU A 63 -13.91 0.61 5.67
N LYS A 64 -13.99 -0.64 5.22
CA LYS A 64 -13.04 -1.66 5.63
C LYS A 64 -11.83 -1.61 4.70
N MET A 65 -10.65 -1.36 5.26
CA MET A 65 -9.39 -1.21 4.54
C MET A 65 -8.39 -2.30 4.96
N ILE A 66 -7.50 -2.70 4.08
CA ILE A 66 -6.40 -3.63 4.31
C ILE A 66 -5.12 -2.80 4.47
N PRO A 67 -4.52 -2.73 5.66
CA PRO A 67 -3.21 -2.11 5.81
C PRO A 67 -2.13 -3.00 5.19
N VAL A 68 -1.32 -2.43 4.31
CA VAL A 68 -0.19 -3.10 3.67
C VAL A 68 1.08 -2.32 3.96
N ARG A 69 2.10 -3.00 4.48
CA ARG A 69 3.40 -2.41 4.79
C ARG A 69 4.45 -2.75 3.74
N LEU A 70 5.20 -1.75 3.32
CA LEU A 70 6.20 -1.84 2.26
C LEU A 70 7.48 -1.08 2.62
N ILE A 71 8.62 -1.65 2.26
CA ILE A 71 9.91 -0.98 2.34
C ILE A 71 10.19 -0.35 0.97
N CYS A 72 10.13 0.97 0.88
CA CYS A 72 10.39 1.67 -0.39
C CYS A 72 10.79 3.12 -0.19
N THR A 73 11.32 3.72 -1.25
CA THR A 73 11.68 5.13 -1.32
C THR A 73 10.42 6.00 -1.49
N ARG A 74 10.55 7.29 -1.21
CA ARG A 74 9.43 8.24 -1.40
C ARG A 74 8.89 8.27 -2.84
N PRO A 75 9.71 8.27 -3.90
CA PRO A 75 9.19 8.20 -5.27
C PRO A 75 8.42 6.89 -5.57
N GLU A 76 8.86 5.77 -5.00
CA GLU A 76 8.20 4.48 -5.20
C GLU A 76 6.84 4.42 -4.50
N ILE A 77 6.70 4.91 -3.27
CA ILE A 77 5.38 4.95 -2.62
C ILE A 77 4.42 5.87 -3.40
N VAL A 78 4.87 7.00 -3.95
CA VAL A 78 4.03 7.86 -4.80
C VAL A 78 3.57 7.12 -6.04
N LYS A 79 4.46 6.35 -6.69
CA LYS A 79 4.09 5.48 -7.80
C LYS A 79 3.03 4.44 -7.40
N ILE A 80 3.16 3.86 -6.21
CA ILE A 80 2.23 2.86 -5.68
C ILE A 80 0.88 3.48 -5.30
N ILE A 81 0.86 4.71 -4.77
CA ILE A 81 -0.37 5.47 -4.50
C ILE A 81 -1.14 5.67 -5.80
N ASN A 82 -0.48 6.17 -6.85
CA ASN A 82 -1.10 6.38 -8.17
C ASN A 82 -1.61 5.05 -8.76
N LEU A 83 -0.79 4.00 -8.73
CA LEU A 83 -1.21 2.66 -9.13
C LEU A 83 -2.46 2.20 -8.37
N THR A 84 -2.54 2.45 -7.06
CA THR A 84 -3.65 2.01 -6.20
C THR A 84 -4.92 2.81 -6.51
N LEU A 85 -4.81 4.13 -6.69
CA LEU A 85 -5.92 4.99 -7.10
C LEU A 85 -6.54 4.50 -8.42
N ASP A 86 -5.70 4.28 -9.43
CA ASP A 86 -6.14 3.86 -10.77
C ASP A 86 -6.68 2.43 -10.75
N TYR A 87 -5.99 1.50 -10.09
CA TYR A 87 -6.30 0.07 -10.13
C TYR A 87 -7.61 -0.27 -9.41
N TYR A 88 -7.96 0.47 -8.35
CA TYR A 88 -9.17 0.25 -7.56
C TYR A 88 -10.26 1.30 -7.80
N HIS A 89 -10.01 2.29 -8.67
CA HIS A 89 -10.89 3.44 -8.93
C HIS A 89 -11.33 4.15 -7.63
N GLN A 90 -10.36 4.42 -6.76
CA GLN A 90 -10.60 5.02 -5.44
C GLN A 90 -10.53 6.55 -5.51
N ARG A 91 -11.31 7.20 -4.64
CA ARG A 91 -11.32 8.66 -4.50
C ARG A 91 -10.10 9.19 -3.75
N ALA A 92 -9.60 8.39 -2.82
CA ALA A 92 -8.46 8.72 -1.99
C ALA A 92 -7.71 7.44 -1.61
N VAL A 93 -6.39 7.57 -1.41
CA VAL A 93 -5.53 6.52 -0.88
C VAL A 93 -4.68 7.16 0.21
N LEU A 94 -4.76 6.60 1.42
CA LEU A 94 -3.91 7.02 2.54
C LEU A 94 -2.64 6.18 2.56
N ALA A 95 -1.50 6.85 2.61
CA ALA A 95 -0.22 6.22 2.90
C ALA A 95 0.62 7.13 3.82
N TYR A 96 1.32 6.53 4.78
CA TYR A 96 2.17 7.25 5.73
C TYR A 96 3.42 6.44 6.08
N ALA A 97 4.48 7.14 6.45
CA ALA A 97 5.69 6.51 6.94
C ALA A 97 5.47 6.04 8.37
N LEU A 98 5.76 4.75 8.63
CA LEU A 98 5.80 4.17 9.97
C LEU A 98 7.18 4.29 10.61
N SER A 99 8.24 4.22 9.79
CA SER A 99 9.62 4.35 10.27
C SER A 99 10.54 4.92 9.21
N SER A 100 11.44 5.81 9.62
CA SER A 100 12.55 6.30 8.80
C SER A 100 13.78 5.39 8.84
N GLU A 101 13.80 4.41 9.74
CA GLU A 101 14.88 3.44 9.91
C GLU A 101 14.34 2.03 9.68
N VAL A 102 14.95 1.33 8.74
CA VAL A 102 14.52 -0.01 8.33
C VAL A 102 15.75 -0.88 8.13
N ILE A 103 15.77 -2.02 8.81
CA ILE A 103 16.81 -3.02 8.68
C ILE A 103 16.14 -4.31 8.20
N LEU A 104 16.43 -4.71 6.97
CA LEU A 104 16.09 -6.04 6.45
C LEU A 104 17.39 -6.83 6.30
N ARG A 105 17.55 -7.87 7.12
CA ARG A 105 18.74 -8.72 7.13
C ARG A 105 18.36 -10.11 6.62
N ASN A 106 19.05 -10.56 5.57
CA ASN A 106 18.90 -11.92 5.07
C ASN A 106 19.85 -12.84 5.83
N SER A 107 19.33 -13.97 6.33
CA SER A 107 20.16 -15.11 6.73
C SER A 107 20.46 -15.89 5.45
N PHE A 108 21.63 -15.74 4.84
CA PHE A 108 21.97 -16.58 3.71
C PHE A 108 21.97 -18.06 4.15
N SER A 109 21.01 -18.83 3.65
CA SER A 109 21.14 -20.27 3.43
C SER A 109 21.00 -20.41 1.93
N SER A 110 22.14 -20.60 1.26
CA SER A 110 22.17 -21.15 -0.09
C SER A 110 21.40 -22.46 -0.06
N ARG A 111 20.19 -22.45 -0.62
CA ARG A 111 19.52 -23.66 -1.10
C ARG A 111 19.97 -23.91 -2.52
#